data_AF-A0A9D1TIP8-F1
#
_entry.id   AF-A0A9D1TIP8-F1
#
_cell.length_a   1.000
_cell.length_b   1.000
_cell.length_c   1.000
_cell.angle_alpha   90.00
_cell.angle_beta   90.00
_cell.angle_gamma   90.00
#
_symmetry.space_group_name_H-M   'P 1'
#
loop_
_entity.id
_entity.type
_entity.pdbx_description
1 polymer ?
#
loop_
_entity_poly.entity_id
_entity_poly.type
_entity_poly.pdbx_seq_one_letter_code
_entity_poly.pdbx_strand_id
1 'polypeptide(L)'
;MRIHCVVALFTVLFGFIFQISRLEWITITIVIVLVFALEMMNSVCEQIIDYVKPEISMEAKIIKDMAAGAVLVAAIGSIIIGSLIFIPKMFAFFGI
;
A
#
# COMPACT_ATOMS: atom_id res chain seq x y z
N MET A 1 7.37 3.41 4.81
CA MET A 1 6.49 4.24 5.70
C MET A 1 6.22 5.69 5.25
N ARG A 2 7.20 6.62 5.21
CA ARG A 2 6.92 8.06 4.90
C ARG A 2 6.17 8.28 3.58
N ILE A 3 6.56 7.55 2.54
CA ILE A 3 5.93 7.62 1.21
C ILE A 3 4.48 7.11 1.28
N HIS A 4 4.23 5.98 1.95
CA HIS A 4 2.87 5.45 2.13
C HIS A 4 1.95 6.42 2.87
N CYS A 5 2.43 7.14 3.89
CA CYS A 5 1.64 8.18 4.57
C CYS A 5 1.26 9.34 3.64
N VAL A 6 2.23 9.82 2.85
CA VAL A 6 1.98 10.92 1.90
C VAL A 6 0.99 10.48 0.82
N VAL A 7 1.16 9.29 0.26
CA VAL A 7 0.25 8.74 -0.75
C VAL A 7 -1.15 8.56 -0.16
N ALA A 8 -1.28 7.97 1.03
CA ALA A 8 -2.57 7.80 1.69
C ALA A 8 -3.28 9.13 1.95
N LEU A 9 -2.54 10.17 2.37
CA LEU A 9 -3.09 11.52 2.55
C LEU A 9 -3.65 12.08 1.23
N PHE A 10 -2.89 12.01 0.14
CA PHE A 10 -3.37 12.44 -1.17
C PHE A 10 -4.59 11.62 -1.64
N THR A 11 -4.59 10.30 -1.42
CA THR A 11 -5.72 9.43 -1.73
C THR A 11 -6.99 9.85 -1.00
N VAL A 12 -6.88 10.19 0.30
CA VAL A 12 -8.02 10.69 1.09
C VAL A 12 -8.50 12.05 0.58
N LEU A 13 -7.58 12.98 0.30
CA LEU A 13 -7.94 14.29 -0.26
C LEU A 13 -8.68 14.16 -1.59
N PHE A 14 -8.19 13.30 -2.50
CA PHE A 14 -8.88 13.03 -3.76
C PHE A 14 -10.24 12.35 -3.55
N GLY A 15 -10.38 11.47 -2.57
CA GLY A 15 -11.66 10.87 -2.20
C GLY A 15 -12.73 11.92 -1.88
N PHE A 16 -12.35 12.98 -1.16
CA PHE A 16 -13.24 14.10 -0.88
C PHE A 16 -13.51 14.98 -2.10
N ILE A 17 -12.48 15.33 -2.89
CA ILE A 17 -12.62 16.18 -4.08
C ILE A 17 -13.55 15.54 -5.12
N PHE A 18 -13.37 14.25 -5.38
CA PHE A 18 -14.12 13.51 -6.40
C PHE A 18 -15.44 12.91 -5.90
N GLN A 19 -15.82 13.19 -4.64
CA GLN A 19 -17.06 12.73 -4.02
C GLN A 19 -17.32 11.23 -4.26
N ILE A 20 -16.33 10.40 -3.92
CA ILE A 20 -16.46 8.96 -4.08
C ILE A 20 -17.55 8.41 -3.13
N SER A 21 -18.21 7.35 -3.58
CA SER A 21 -19.29 6.67 -2.87
C SER A 21 -18.80 5.97 -1.60
N ARG A 22 -19.75 5.59 -0.73
CA ARG A 22 -19.45 4.87 0.52
C ARG A 22 -18.67 3.56 0.31
N LEU A 23 -19.00 2.81 -0.75
CA LEU A 23 -18.31 1.56 -1.07
C LEU A 23 -16.88 1.80 -1.59
N GLU A 24 -16.68 2.86 -2.36
CA GLU A 24 -15.35 3.28 -2.82
C GLU A 24 -14.48 3.72 -1.62
N TRP A 25 -15.05 4.46 -0.66
CA TRP A 25 -14.38 4.79 0.60
C TRP A 25 -13.96 3.57 1.41
N ILE A 26 -14.87 2.61 1.62
CA ILE A 26 -14.57 1.36 2.33
C ILE A 26 -13.40 0.64 1.65
N THR A 27 -13.46 0.54 0.32
CA THR A 27 -12.40 -0.11 -0.48
C THR A 27 -11.06 0.60 -0.31
N ILE A 28 -11.02 1.92 -0.45
CA ILE A 28 -9.78 2.72 -0.27
C ILE A 28 -9.22 2.56 1.15
N THR A 29 -10.07 2.64 2.17
CA THR A 29 -9.64 2.48 3.56
C THR A 29 -9.01 1.10 3.79
N ILE A 30 -9.65 0.02 3.30
CA ILE A 30 -9.12 -1.34 3.42
C ILE A 30 -7.75 -1.44 2.73
N VAL A 31 -7.62 -0.91 1.53
CA VAL A 31 -6.38 -0.96 0.76
C VAL A 31 -5.24 -0.21 1.46
N ILE A 32 -5.51 1.00 1.98
CA ILE A 32 -4.53 1.77 2.76
C ILE A 32 -4.09 0.95 3.98
N VAL A 33 -5.04 0.48 4.79
CA VAL A 33 -4.74 -0.31 5.99
C VAL A 33 -3.93 -1.57 5.66
N LEU A 34 -4.25 -2.27 4.57
CA LEU A 34 -3.54 -3.47 4.14
C LEU A 34 -2.08 -3.17 3.78
N VAL A 35 -1.81 -2.12 2.99
CA VAL A 35 -0.44 -1.75 2.61
C VAL A 35 0.39 -1.39 3.84
N PHE A 36 -0.19 -0.64 4.78
CA PHE A 36 0.47 -0.33 6.05
C PHE A 36 0.72 -1.56 6.91
N ALA A 37 -0.26 -2.46 7.01
CA ALA A 37 -0.13 -3.70 7.76
C ALA A 37 1.01 -4.59 7.20
N LEU A 38 1.11 -4.71 5.88
CA LEU A 38 2.16 -5.49 5.23
C LEU A 38 3.54 -4.84 5.35
N GLU A 39 3.64 -3.52 5.24
CA GLU A 39 4.89 -2.80 5.48
C GLU A 39 5.36 -2.97 6.94
N MET A 40 4.45 -2.90 7.92
CA MET A 40 4.78 -3.18 9.33
C MET A 40 5.24 -4.63 9.51
N MET A 41 4.54 -5.58 8.89
CA MET A 41 4.92 -6.99 8.94
C MET A 41 6.28 -7.24 8.29
N ASN A 42 6.61 -6.54 7.20
CA ASN A 42 7.93 -6.59 6.57
C ASN A 42 9.01 -6.13 7.57
N SER A 43 8.82 -4.98 8.24
CA SER A 43 9.77 -4.51 9.25
C SER A 43 9.90 -5.45 10.45
N VAL A 44 8.80 -6.07 10.90
CA VAL A 44 8.84 -7.09 11.97
C VAL A 44 9.63 -8.31 11.51
N CYS A 45 9.41 -8.79 10.27
CA CYS A 45 10.13 -9.90 9.70
C CYS A 45 11.62 -9.61 9.59
N GLU A 46 12.00 -8.44 9.08
CA GLU A 46 13.38 -7.97 9.02
C GLU A 46 14.05 -7.99 10.41
N GLN A 47 13.39 -7.44 11.44
CA GLN A 47 13.91 -7.41 12.81
C GLN A 47 14.06 -8.80 13.42
N ILE A 48 13.11 -9.71 13.17
CA ILE A 48 13.20 -11.10 13.64
C ILE A 48 14.40 -11.79 12.99
N ILE A 49 14.59 -11.62 11.68
CA ILE A 49 15.72 -12.22 10.96
C ILE A 49 17.04 -11.66 11.45
N ASP A 50 17.13 -10.34 11.66
CA ASP A 50 18.34 -9.69 12.20
C ASP A 50 18.66 -10.14 13.63
N TYR A 51 17.64 -10.44 14.43
CA TYR A 51 17.81 -10.98 15.78
C TYR A 51 18.26 -12.46 15.78
N VAL A 52 17.68 -13.30 14.91
CA VAL A 52 17.96 -14.75 14.89
C VAL A 52 19.26 -15.08 14.14
N LYS A 53 19.56 -14.34 13.05
CA LYS A 53 20.77 -14.48 12.23
C LYS A 53 21.38 -13.10 11.97
N PRO A 54 22.20 -12.58 12.91
CA PRO A 54 22.87 -11.29 12.74
C PRO A 54 23.93 -11.32 11.63
N GLU A 55 24.45 -12.50 11.28
CA GLU A 55 25.31 -12.67 10.10
C GLU A 55 24.47 -12.80 8.83
N ILE A 56 24.84 -12.06 7.79
CA ILE A 56 24.14 -12.08 6.50
C ILE A 56 24.32 -13.46 5.85
N SER A 57 23.32 -14.32 6.03
CA SER A 57 23.23 -15.61 5.35
C SER A 57 22.39 -15.51 4.08
N MET A 58 22.61 -16.41 3.12
CA MET A 58 21.83 -16.44 1.88
C MET A 58 20.32 -16.62 2.14
N GLU A 59 19.97 -17.41 3.16
CA GLU A 59 18.57 -17.62 3.56
C GLU A 59 17.94 -16.36 4.16
N ALA A 60 18.69 -15.60 4.98
CA ALA A 60 18.21 -14.33 5.54
C ALA A 60 17.86 -13.33 4.43
N LYS A 61 18.68 -13.28 3.37
CA LYS A 61 18.40 -12.45 2.21
C LYS A 61 17.12 -12.88 1.48
N ILE A 62 16.95 -14.17 1.22
CA ILE A 62 15.76 -14.70 0.54
C ILE A 62 14.48 -14.35 1.31
N ILE A 63 14.48 -14.52 2.64
CA ILE A 63 13.30 -14.21 3.47
C ILE A 63 12.96 -12.71 3.41
N LYS A 64 13.96 -11.84 3.52
CA LYS A 64 13.76 -10.38 3.41
C LYS A 64 13.24 -9.99 2.02
N ASP A 65 13.79 -10.57 0.96
CA ASP A 65 13.35 -10.31 -0.41
C ASP A 65 11.89 -10.76 -0.63
N MET A 66 11.49 -11.90 -0.06
CA MET A 66 10.10 -12.38 -0.09
C MET A 66 9.14 -11.46 0.66
N ALA A 67 9.54 -10.96 1.84
CA ALA A 67 8.74 -10.04 2.64
C ALA A 67 8.54 -8.69 1.92
N ALA A 68 9.61 -8.14 1.34
CA ALA A 68 9.53 -6.94 0.50
C ALA A 68 8.66 -7.18 -0.76
N GLY A 69 8.75 -8.38 -1.35
CA GLY A 69 7.90 -8.80 -2.46
C GLY A 69 6.41 -8.78 -2.13
N ALA A 70 6.01 -9.20 -0.92
CA ALA A 70 4.62 -9.15 -0.48
C ALA A 70 4.10 -7.70 -0.38
N VAL A 71 4.91 -6.77 0.14
CA VAL A 71 4.58 -5.34 0.17
C VAL A 71 4.42 -4.78 -1.24
N LEU A 72 5.31 -5.15 -2.16
CA LEU A 72 5.26 -4.70 -3.56
C LEU A 72 3.96 -5.13 -4.24
N VAL A 73 3.54 -6.39 -4.07
CA VAL A 73 2.29 -6.91 -4.63
C VAL A 73 1.10 -6.11 -4.10
N ALA A 74 1.05 -5.83 -2.80
CA ALA A 74 -0.01 -5.02 -2.21
C ALA A 74 0.01 -3.56 -2.70
N ALA A 75 1.19 -2.98 -2.88
CA ALA A 75 1.34 -1.63 -3.44
C ALA A 75 0.81 -1.57 -4.88
N ILE A 76 1.13 -2.54 -5.73
CA ILE A 76 0.61 -2.63 -7.10
C ILE A 76 -0.92 -2.79 -7.09
N GLY A 77 -1.45 -3.68 -6.24
CA GLY A 77 -2.89 -3.85 -6.06
C GLY A 77 -3.58 -2.54 -5.65
N SER A 78 -2.96 -1.77 -4.75
CA SER A 78 -3.47 -0.47 -4.31
C SER A 78 -3.57 0.55 -5.44
N ILE A 79 -2.59 0.57 -6.35
CA ILE A 79 -2.58 1.46 -7.51
C ILE A 79 -3.69 1.07 -8.49
N ILE A 80 -3.88 -0.23 -8.73
CA ILE A 80 -4.94 -0.72 -9.62
C ILE A 80 -6.31 -0.32 -9.07
N ILE A 81 -6.57 -0.60 -7.80
CA ILE A 81 -7.85 -0.27 -7.15
C ILE A 81 -8.07 1.24 -7.13
N GLY A 82 -7.06 2.03 -6.76
CA GLY A 82 -7.13 3.49 -6.78
C GLY A 82 -7.44 4.03 -8.19
N SER A 83 -6.79 3.47 -9.22
CA SER A 83 -7.02 3.84 -10.62
C SER A 83 -8.45 3.55 -11.06
N LEU A 84 -8.99 2.38 -10.70
CA LEU A 84 -10.37 2.00 -11.03
C LEU A 84 -11.41 2.92 -10.40
N ILE A 85 -11.12 3.47 -9.21
CA ILE A 85 -12.03 4.40 -8.52
C ILE A 85 -11.85 5.83 -9.05
N PHE A 86 -10.62 6.33 -9.12
CA PHE A 86 -10.37 7.75 -9.39
C PHE A 86 -10.42 8.12 -10.87
N ILE A 87 -10.01 7.24 -11.80
CA ILE A 87 -9.97 7.58 -13.23
C ILE A 87 -11.38 7.93 -13.76
N PRO A 88 -12.43 7.11 -13.53
CA PRO A 88 -13.77 7.46 -14.01
C PRO A 88 -14.32 8.74 -13.38
N LYS A 89 -14.05 8.94 -12.08
CA LYS A 89 -14.47 10.13 -11.35
C LYS A 89 -13.77 11.39 -11.84
N MET A 90 -12.50 11.28 -12.20
CA MET A 90 -11.71 12.37 -12.76
C MET A 90 -12.24 12.78 -14.14
N PHE A 91 -12.51 11.82 -15.03
CA PHE A 91 -13.12 12.11 -16.33
C PHE A 91 -14.49 12.79 -16.18
N ALA A 92 -15.35 12.25 -15.33
CA ALA A 92 -16.66 12.83 -15.02
C ALA A 92 -16.55 14.26 -14.43
N PHE A 93 -15.56 14.51 -13.57
CA PHE A 93 -15.33 15.82 -12.94
C PHE A 93 -14.83 16.87 -13.95
N PHE A 94 -13.98 16.48 -14.90
CA PHE A 94 -13.45 17.36 -15.95
C PHE A 94 -14.34 17.46 -17.19
N GLY A 95 -15.46 16.72 -17.24
CA GLY A 95 -16.42 16.78 -18.34
C GLY A 95 -15.90 16.17 -19.66
N ILE A 96 -14.96 15.23 -19.56
CA ILE A 96 -14.42 14.43 -20.67
C ILE A 96 -15.12 13.06 -20.66
#